data_AF-A0A945Y015-F1
#
_entry.id   AF-A0A945Y015-F1
#
_cell.length_a   1.000
_cell.length_b   1.000
_cell.length_c   1.000
_cell.angle_alpha   90.00
_cell.angle_beta   90.00
_cell.angle_gamma   90.00
#
_symmetry.space_group_name_H-M   'P 1'
#
loop_
_entity.id
_entity.type
_entity.pdbx_description
1 polymer ?
#
loop_
_entity_poly.entity_id
_entity_poly.type
_entity_poly.pdbx_seq_one_letter_code
_entity_poly.pdbx_strand_id
1 'polypeptide(L)'
;MPDLIDQTDTGGGVGDVALSPLAALVESAGNMRLDLDGALDALGPEPVGLSIPDIDLVDVRVKDVGVQANGEMEIPGATEVGWYRWSPSPGEPGSSVLAAHIAFGGRDGVFRNLDDLQVGDRFVVHYDDDSTREFEITERAQYDKKQLPLSRIFSKDGGPSVVLITCGGDFNRSANAYVDNVVAYAIPVGSGQ
;
A
#
# COMPACT_ATOMS: atom_id res chain seq x y z
N MET A 1 -47.11 -49.86 -34.90
CA MET A 1 -47.73 -48.56 -34.57
C MET A 1 -46.57 -47.56 -34.45
N PRO A 2 -46.46 -46.62 -35.40
CA PRO A 2 -45.36 -45.65 -35.56
C PRO A 2 -45.58 -44.41 -34.65
N ASP A 3 -44.61 -43.52 -34.43
CA ASP A 3 -44.39 -42.23 -35.13
C ASP A 3 -43.08 -41.61 -34.58
N LEU A 4 -42.03 -41.23 -35.31
CA LEU A 4 -41.87 -40.22 -36.37
C LEU A 4 -41.83 -38.75 -35.83
N ILE A 5 -40.59 -38.22 -35.76
CA ILE A 5 -40.08 -36.81 -35.89
C ILE A 5 -40.90 -35.59 -35.43
N ASP A 6 -40.18 -34.67 -34.76
CA ASP A 6 -40.07 -33.24 -35.13
C ASP A 6 -38.79 -32.68 -34.45
N GLN A 7 -37.64 -32.54 -35.12
CA GLN A 7 -37.19 -31.36 -35.89
C GLN A 7 -37.62 -30.02 -35.27
N THR A 8 -36.69 -29.29 -34.66
CA THR A 8 -36.35 -27.93 -35.09
C THR A 8 -35.14 -27.40 -34.34
N ASP A 9 -34.09 -27.17 -35.12
CA ASP A 9 -33.05 -26.17 -34.92
C ASP A 9 -33.67 -24.81 -34.57
N THR A 10 -33.20 -24.15 -33.53
CA THR A 10 -33.19 -22.68 -33.49
C THR A 10 -32.05 -22.18 -32.60
N GLY A 11 -30.98 -21.75 -33.26
CA GLY A 11 -30.47 -20.39 -33.06
C GLY A 11 -29.69 -20.09 -31.78
N GLY A 12 -28.38 -19.94 -31.98
CA GLY A 12 -27.82 -18.60 -31.89
C GLY A 12 -27.14 -18.25 -30.57
N GLY A 13 -25.88 -17.83 -30.71
CA GLY A 13 -25.20 -17.06 -29.69
C GLY A 13 -23.78 -17.51 -29.46
N VAL A 14 -22.90 -17.09 -30.36
CA VAL A 14 -21.52 -16.77 -30.01
C VAL A 14 -21.55 -15.81 -28.81
N GLY A 15 -21.52 -16.38 -27.61
CA GLY A 15 -21.12 -15.66 -26.42
C GLY A 15 -19.65 -15.92 -26.26
N ASP A 16 -18.83 -14.99 -26.75
CA ASP A 16 -17.49 -14.77 -26.21
C ASP A 16 -17.58 -14.91 -24.68
N VAL A 17 -17.18 -16.08 -24.18
CA VAL A 17 -16.80 -16.20 -22.78
C VAL A 17 -15.54 -15.38 -22.68
N ALA A 18 -15.72 -14.10 -22.36
CA ALA A 18 -14.66 -13.18 -22.03
C ALA A 18 -13.79 -13.87 -20.99
N LEU A 19 -12.68 -14.43 -21.48
CA LEU A 19 -11.62 -15.00 -20.68
C LEU A 19 -11.21 -13.89 -19.72
N SER A 20 -11.49 -14.12 -18.44
CA SER A 20 -11.11 -13.19 -17.39
C SER A 20 -9.61 -12.94 -17.51
N PRO A 21 -9.13 -11.69 -17.35
CA PRO A 21 -7.71 -11.33 -17.50
C PRO A 21 -6.77 -12.07 -16.51
N LEU A 22 -7.34 -12.85 -15.58
CA LEU A 22 -6.60 -13.70 -14.65
C LEU A 22 -6.18 -15.08 -15.23
N ALA A 23 -6.75 -15.54 -16.34
CA ALA A 23 -6.39 -16.83 -16.93
C ALA A 23 -5.10 -16.77 -17.78
N ALA A 24 -4.71 -15.59 -18.25
CA ALA A 24 -3.52 -15.42 -19.09
C ALA A 24 -2.19 -15.47 -18.30
N LEU A 25 -2.22 -15.51 -16.96
CA LEU A 25 -1.01 -15.54 -16.14
C LEU A 25 -0.49 -16.96 -15.84
N VAL A 26 -1.24 -18.01 -16.15
CA VAL A 26 -0.89 -19.39 -15.73
C VAL A 26 -0.20 -20.21 -16.82
N GLU A 27 -0.20 -19.79 -18.09
CA GLU A 27 0.42 -20.58 -19.19
C GLU A 27 1.91 -20.27 -19.47
N SER A 28 2.57 -19.39 -18.71
CA SER A 28 4.04 -19.17 -18.82
C SER A 28 4.87 -19.79 -17.69
N ALA A 29 4.26 -20.56 -16.79
CA ALA A 29 4.95 -21.21 -15.66
C ALA A 29 5.71 -22.51 -16.04
N GLY A 30 6.11 -22.67 -17.30
CA GLY A 30 6.84 -23.85 -17.80
C GLY A 30 8.37 -23.77 -17.70
N ASN A 31 8.93 -22.56 -17.58
CA ASN A 31 10.39 -22.34 -17.59
C ASN A 31 10.94 -21.61 -16.35
N MET A 32 10.09 -21.29 -15.36
CA MET A 32 10.42 -20.42 -14.23
C MET A 32 10.99 -21.20 -13.03
N ARG A 33 12.19 -21.77 -13.19
CA ARG A 33 12.98 -22.24 -12.03
C ARG A 33 14.34 -21.55 -11.91
N LEU A 34 14.72 -20.75 -12.90
CA LEU A 34 16.00 -20.01 -12.92
C LEU A 34 15.85 -18.53 -12.56
N ASP A 35 14.62 -18.02 -12.46
CA ASP A 35 14.33 -16.58 -12.23
C ASP A 35 13.75 -16.28 -10.84
N LEU A 36 13.63 -17.27 -9.95
CA LEU A 36 13.01 -17.06 -8.64
C LEU A 36 13.90 -16.21 -7.73
N ASP A 37 15.22 -16.43 -7.74
CA ASP A 37 16.15 -15.65 -6.90
C ASP A 37 16.18 -14.17 -7.34
N GLY A 38 16.24 -13.90 -8.65
CA GLY A 38 16.20 -12.53 -9.19
C GLY A 38 14.83 -11.83 -9.05
N ALA A 39 13.74 -12.60 -9.02
CA ALA A 39 12.41 -12.07 -8.72
C ALA A 39 12.21 -11.76 -7.23
N LEU A 40 12.92 -12.44 -6.33
CA LEU A 40 12.93 -12.17 -4.90
C LEU A 40 13.84 -10.97 -4.58
N ASP A 41 15.00 -10.84 -5.23
CA ASP A 41 15.86 -9.64 -5.16
C ASP A 41 15.12 -8.38 -5.63
N ALA A 42 14.19 -8.52 -6.59
CA ALA A 42 13.39 -7.41 -7.12
C ALA A 42 12.28 -6.90 -6.16
N LEU A 43 11.98 -7.62 -5.08
CA LEU A 43 10.97 -7.18 -4.09
C LEU A 43 11.55 -6.29 -2.99
N GLY A 44 12.88 -6.29 -2.83
CA GLY A 44 13.59 -5.62 -1.73
C GLY A 44 13.32 -6.29 -0.38
N PRO A 45 14.11 -5.97 0.67
CA PRO A 45 13.89 -6.50 2.01
C PRO A 45 12.61 -5.92 2.62
N GLU A 46 11.94 -6.63 3.54
CA GLU A 46 10.65 -6.18 4.09
C GLU A 46 10.86 -5.16 5.22
N PRO A 47 10.07 -4.07 5.29
CA PRO A 47 10.17 -3.13 6.40
C PRO A 47 9.59 -3.73 7.68
N VAL A 48 10.40 -3.78 8.74
CA VAL A 48 10.02 -4.30 10.07
C VAL A 48 9.99 -3.22 11.14
N GLY A 49 10.59 -2.06 10.89
CA GLY A 49 10.65 -0.95 11.83
C GLY A 49 10.65 0.42 11.16
N LEU A 50 10.19 1.42 11.90
CA LEU A 50 10.13 2.82 11.49
C LEU A 50 10.51 3.74 12.65
N SER A 51 11.35 4.73 12.36
CA SER A 51 11.77 5.77 13.30
C SER A 51 11.64 7.14 12.64
N ILE A 52 10.84 8.04 13.23
CA ILE A 52 10.61 9.42 12.79
C ILE A 52 10.88 10.35 14.00
N PRO A 53 12.15 10.77 14.21
CA PRO A 53 12.53 11.51 15.41
C PRO A 53 11.80 12.85 15.58
N ASP A 54 11.51 13.55 14.47
CA ASP A 54 10.86 14.87 14.49
C ASP A 54 9.44 14.85 15.05
N ILE A 55 8.83 13.66 15.21
CA ILE A 55 7.50 13.48 15.82
C ILE A 55 7.52 12.48 17.00
N ASP A 56 8.68 12.29 17.64
CA ASP A 56 8.89 11.42 18.79
C ASP A 56 8.55 9.93 18.55
N LEU A 57 8.67 9.47 17.31
CA LEU A 57 8.43 8.08 16.93
C LEU A 57 9.77 7.35 16.81
N VAL A 58 10.01 6.35 17.67
CA VAL A 58 11.28 5.60 17.70
C VAL A 58 11.00 4.11 17.73
N ASP A 59 11.65 3.37 16.83
CA ASP A 59 11.64 1.90 16.73
C ASP A 59 10.24 1.29 16.76
N VAL A 60 9.29 1.91 16.05
CA VAL A 60 7.93 1.40 15.94
C VAL A 60 7.90 0.23 14.98
N ARG A 61 7.24 -0.85 15.39
CA ARG A 61 7.08 -2.04 14.56
C ARG A 61 6.23 -1.75 13.32
N VAL A 62 6.75 -2.20 12.18
CA VAL A 62 6.01 -2.27 10.91
C VAL A 62 5.51 -3.71 10.73
N LYS A 63 4.28 -3.85 10.24
CA LYS A 63 3.65 -5.13 9.89
C LYS A 63 3.23 -5.12 8.42
N ASP A 64 3.44 -6.23 7.73
CA ASP A 64 2.79 -6.45 6.44
C ASP A 64 1.27 -6.51 6.67
N VAL A 65 0.52 -5.79 5.83
CA VAL A 65 -0.93 -5.74 5.90
C VAL A 65 -1.57 -5.86 4.53
N GLY A 66 -2.78 -6.41 4.52
CA GLY A 66 -3.54 -6.66 3.32
C GLY A 66 -4.66 -5.66 3.07
N VAL A 67 -5.70 -6.15 2.40
CA VAL A 67 -6.96 -5.45 2.19
C VAL A 67 -8.04 -6.20 2.96
N GLN A 68 -8.88 -5.46 3.66
CA GLN A 68 -10.05 -5.98 4.37
C GLN A 68 -11.18 -6.33 3.38
N ALA A 69 -12.20 -7.07 3.83
CA ALA A 69 -13.32 -7.48 2.96
C ALA A 69 -14.10 -6.31 2.34
N ASN A 70 -14.02 -5.11 2.93
CA ASN A 70 -14.66 -3.89 2.43
C ASN A 70 -13.80 -3.15 1.37
N GLY A 71 -12.62 -3.67 1.02
CA GLY A 71 -11.71 -3.07 0.05
C GLY A 71 -10.75 -2.02 0.61
N GLU A 72 -10.79 -1.75 1.91
CA GLU A 72 -9.86 -0.82 2.56
C GLU A 72 -8.57 -1.52 2.99
N MET A 73 -7.46 -0.79 2.98
CA MET A 73 -6.20 -1.26 3.56
C MET A 73 -6.42 -1.61 5.04
N GLU A 74 -5.88 -2.74 5.47
CA GLU A 74 -5.82 -3.07 6.89
C GLU A 74 -4.83 -2.14 7.59
N ILE A 75 -5.22 -1.62 8.76
CA ILE A 75 -4.34 -0.81 9.62
C ILE A 75 -4.26 -1.53 10.96
N PRO A 76 -3.04 -1.82 11.46
CA PRO A 76 -2.88 -2.54 12.72
C PRO A 76 -3.28 -1.66 13.92
N GLY A 77 -3.11 -2.18 15.13
CA GLY A 77 -3.49 -1.48 16.37
C GLY A 77 -2.78 -0.14 16.56
N ALA A 78 -3.09 0.53 17.68
CA ALA A 78 -2.60 1.88 17.98
C ALA A 78 -1.06 2.02 17.97
N THR A 79 -0.31 0.93 18.14
CA THR A 79 1.13 0.92 18.43
C THR A 79 1.99 0.47 17.25
N GLU A 80 1.38 0.18 16.10
CA GLU A 80 2.08 -0.40 14.95
C GLU A 80 1.77 0.40 13.67
N VAL A 81 2.66 0.27 12.70
CA VAL A 81 2.47 0.78 11.34
C VAL A 81 2.19 -0.39 10.41
N GLY A 82 1.20 -0.26 9.53
CA GLY A 82 0.92 -1.23 8.47
C GLY A 82 1.63 -0.82 7.18
N TRP A 83 2.45 -1.71 6.61
CA TRP A 83 2.97 -1.60 5.25
C TRP A 83 2.10 -2.41 4.29
N TYR A 84 1.61 -1.77 3.22
CA TYR A 84 0.80 -2.44 2.21
C TYR A 84 1.66 -3.41 1.41
N ARG A 85 1.53 -4.72 1.65
CA ARG A 85 2.44 -5.75 1.11
C ARG A 85 2.50 -5.90 -0.41
N TRP A 86 1.58 -5.26 -1.13
CA TRP A 86 1.58 -5.23 -2.60
C TRP A 86 2.10 -3.89 -3.16
N SER A 87 2.49 -2.96 -2.28
CA SER A 87 3.37 -1.85 -2.65
C SER A 87 4.83 -2.31 -2.66
N PRO A 88 5.72 -1.63 -3.40
CA PRO A 88 7.16 -1.88 -3.32
C PRO A 88 7.68 -1.78 -1.88
N SER A 89 8.76 -2.51 -1.58
CA SER A 89 9.53 -2.24 -0.36
C SER A 89 10.03 -0.79 -0.36
N PRO A 90 10.08 -0.09 0.80
CA PRO A 90 10.59 1.26 0.88
C PRO A 90 11.98 1.41 0.21
N GLY A 91 12.05 2.30 -0.78
CA GLY A 91 13.28 2.57 -1.52
C GLY A 91 13.48 1.75 -2.80
N GLU A 92 12.57 0.82 -3.10
CA GLU A 92 12.44 0.23 -4.43
C GLU A 92 11.56 1.11 -5.34
N PRO A 93 11.68 1.00 -6.67
CA PRO A 93 10.91 1.82 -7.62
C PRO A 93 9.40 1.76 -7.39
N GLY A 94 8.74 2.93 -7.46
CA GLY A 94 7.32 3.10 -7.15
C GLY A 94 7.07 3.63 -5.73
N SER A 95 5.82 3.52 -5.26
CA SER A 95 5.37 4.08 -3.99
C SER A 95 5.11 3.00 -2.95
N SER A 96 5.97 2.94 -1.93
CA SER A 96 5.76 2.13 -0.74
C SER A 96 4.77 2.83 0.20
N VAL A 97 3.70 2.13 0.61
CA VAL A 97 2.61 2.75 1.37
C VAL A 97 2.60 2.24 2.81
N LEU A 98 2.75 3.16 3.76
CA LEU A 98 2.70 2.90 5.19
C LEU A 98 1.56 3.68 5.82
N ALA A 99 0.71 3.01 6.59
CA ALA A 99 -0.45 3.60 7.24
C ALA A 99 -0.52 3.27 8.73
N ALA A 100 -0.94 4.24 9.53
CA ALA A 100 -1.23 4.02 10.94
C ALA A 100 -2.32 4.97 11.44
N HIS A 101 -2.91 4.64 12.59
CA HIS A 101 -3.97 5.45 13.19
C HIS A 101 -3.42 6.72 13.88
N ILE A 102 -4.24 7.76 13.93
CA ILE A 102 -4.08 8.90 14.84
C ILE A 102 -4.53 8.54 16.27
N ALA A 103 -5.51 7.65 16.38
CA ALA A 103 -6.02 7.06 17.62
C ALA A 103 -6.74 5.74 17.34
N PHE A 104 -6.60 4.76 18.23
CA PHE A 104 -7.27 3.46 18.11
C PHE A 104 -7.54 2.84 19.48
N GLY A 105 -8.77 2.38 19.71
CA GLY A 105 -9.16 1.70 20.96
C GLY A 105 -8.98 2.55 22.21
N GLY A 106 -9.20 3.87 22.13
CA GLY A 106 -9.06 4.81 23.26
C GLY A 106 -7.61 5.20 23.59
N ARG A 107 -6.65 4.86 22.72
CA ARG A 107 -5.23 5.22 22.84
C ARG A 107 -4.81 6.07 21.65
N ASP A 108 -3.79 6.88 21.88
CA ASP A 108 -3.11 7.61 20.81
C ASP A 108 -2.42 6.62 19.87
N GLY A 109 -2.53 6.91 18.56
CA GLY A 109 -1.91 6.09 17.52
C GLY A 109 -0.54 6.62 17.14
N VAL A 110 0.31 5.77 16.58
CA VAL A 110 1.71 6.14 16.25
C VAL A 110 1.83 7.29 15.23
N PHE A 111 0.83 7.50 14.37
CA PHE A 111 0.82 8.64 13.44
C PHE A 111 0.00 9.83 13.96
N ARG A 112 -0.20 9.94 15.28
CA ARG A 112 -0.94 11.05 15.89
C ARG A 112 -0.45 12.42 15.42
N ASN A 113 0.87 12.56 15.35
CA ASN A 113 1.56 13.82 15.07
C ASN A 113 2.08 13.89 13.62
N LEU A 114 1.56 13.04 12.70
CA LEU A 114 2.02 13.04 11.31
C LEU A 114 1.80 14.40 10.62
N ASP A 115 0.80 15.18 11.05
CA ASP A 115 0.56 16.53 10.54
C ASP A 115 1.66 17.51 10.96
N ASP A 116 2.45 17.22 11.99
CA ASP A 116 3.53 18.11 12.43
C ASP A 116 4.79 17.98 11.56
N LEU A 117 4.89 16.96 10.70
CA LEU A 117 6.02 16.78 9.80
C LEU A 117 6.17 17.93 8.80
N GLN A 118 7.42 18.33 8.58
CA GLN A 118 7.82 19.35 7.65
C GLN A 118 8.62 18.77 6.48
N VAL A 119 8.69 19.52 5.38
CA VAL A 119 9.59 19.20 4.27
C VAL A 119 11.03 19.32 4.77
N GLY A 120 11.86 18.30 4.51
CA GLY A 120 13.22 18.18 5.00
C GLY A 120 13.36 17.30 6.24
N ASP A 121 12.27 17.00 6.96
CA ASP A 121 12.29 16.05 8.07
C ASP A 121 12.67 14.67 7.56
N ARG A 122 13.27 13.85 8.44
CA ARG A 122 13.82 12.56 8.04
C ARG A 122 13.30 11.42 8.88
N PHE A 123 13.29 10.26 8.26
CA PHE A 123 12.97 9.02 8.95
C PHE A 123 13.81 7.86 8.45
N VAL A 124 13.89 6.83 9.28
CA VAL A 124 14.62 5.61 8.99
C VAL A 124 13.63 4.45 8.94
N VAL A 125 13.74 3.66 7.88
CA VAL A 125 13.11 2.34 7.78
C VAL A 125 14.15 1.29 8.15
N HIS A 126 13.76 0.37 9.02
CA HIS A 126 14.52 -0.81 9.39
C HIS A 126 13.94 -2.02 8.68
N TYR A 127 14.79 -2.87 8.12
CA TYR A 127 14.38 -4.01 7.33
C TYR A 127 14.69 -5.34 8.01
N ASP A 128 14.09 -6.42 7.51
CA ASP A 128 14.25 -7.78 8.02
C ASP A 128 15.65 -8.40 7.78
N ASP A 129 16.44 -7.81 6.88
CA ASP A 129 17.83 -8.16 6.60
C ASP A 129 18.85 -7.38 7.47
N ASP A 130 18.37 -6.74 8.55
CA ASP A 130 19.13 -5.86 9.45
C ASP A 130 19.64 -4.56 8.79
N SER A 131 19.34 -4.31 7.51
CA SER A 131 19.69 -3.04 6.86
C SER A 131 18.76 -1.90 7.29
N THR A 132 19.19 -0.69 6.99
CA THR A 132 18.39 0.54 7.22
C THR A 132 18.51 1.48 6.05
N ARG A 133 17.46 2.25 5.77
CA ARG A 133 17.46 3.28 4.72
C ARG A 133 16.80 4.55 5.25
N GLU A 134 17.44 5.68 4.96
CA GLU A 134 16.98 7.01 5.35
C GLU A 134 16.16 7.64 4.22
N PHE A 135 15.09 8.34 4.59
CA PHE A 135 14.19 9.03 3.69
C PHE A 135 13.97 10.46 4.18
N GLU A 136 13.74 11.36 3.23
CA GLU A 136 13.46 12.77 3.50
C GLU A 136 12.05 13.11 3.01
N ILE A 137 11.28 13.80 3.87
CA ILE A 137 9.95 14.30 3.55
C ILE A 137 10.09 15.40 2.50
N THR A 138 9.40 15.21 1.37
CA THR A 138 9.40 16.15 0.24
C THR A 138 8.11 16.95 0.14
N GLU A 139 7.01 16.41 0.67
CA GLU A 139 5.70 17.04 0.66
C GLU A 139 4.84 16.48 1.79
N ARG A 140 4.04 17.33 2.43
CA ARG A 140 2.95 16.95 3.33
C ARG A 140 1.67 17.63 2.84
N ALA A 141 0.64 16.85 2.59
CA ALA A 141 -0.65 17.32 2.09
C ALA A 141 -1.80 16.76 2.94
N GLN A 142 -2.88 17.53 3.03
CA GLN A 142 -4.15 17.08 3.58
C GLN A 142 -5.14 16.92 2.44
N TYR A 143 -5.80 15.77 2.39
CA TYR A 143 -6.79 15.44 1.37
C TYR A 143 -8.11 15.04 2.02
N ASP A 144 -9.23 15.52 1.50
CA ASP A 144 -10.55 14.96 1.84
C ASP A 144 -10.52 13.44 1.58
N LYS A 145 -11.15 12.67 2.46
CA LYS A 145 -11.17 11.20 2.37
C LYS A 145 -11.64 10.65 1.02
N LYS A 146 -12.49 11.39 0.29
CA LYS A 146 -13.01 11.00 -1.03
C LYS A 146 -12.16 11.49 -2.19
N GLN A 147 -11.12 12.28 -1.92
CA GLN A 147 -10.28 12.95 -2.91
C GLN A 147 -8.80 12.57 -2.79
N LEU A 148 -8.50 11.44 -2.14
CA LEU A 148 -7.16 10.88 -2.13
C LEU A 148 -6.67 10.64 -3.58
N PRO A 149 -5.48 11.12 -3.94
CA PRO A 149 -4.89 10.86 -5.26
C PRO A 149 -4.35 9.43 -5.32
N LEU A 150 -5.25 8.44 -5.42
CA LEU A 150 -4.91 7.01 -5.33
C LEU A 150 -3.85 6.58 -6.36
N SER A 151 -3.88 7.14 -7.57
CA SER A 151 -2.88 6.85 -8.60
C SER A 151 -1.47 7.30 -8.22
N ARG A 152 -1.33 8.38 -7.44
CA ARG A 152 -0.05 8.83 -6.89
C ARG A 152 0.36 8.01 -5.69
N ILE A 153 -0.58 7.75 -4.78
CA ILE A 153 -0.33 7.02 -3.53
C ILE A 153 0.14 5.58 -3.80
N PHE A 154 -0.50 4.90 -4.76
CA PHE A 154 -0.21 3.52 -5.12
C PHE A 154 0.53 3.41 -6.46
N SER A 155 1.37 4.39 -6.80
CA SER A 155 2.13 4.36 -8.05
C SER A 155 3.07 3.15 -8.07
N LYS A 156 3.07 2.43 -9.19
CA LYS A 156 4.05 1.35 -9.47
C LYS A 156 5.20 1.83 -10.33
N ASP A 157 5.06 3.00 -10.91
CA ASP A 157 6.02 3.59 -11.84
C ASP A 157 6.79 4.73 -11.16
N GLY A 158 7.95 5.06 -11.73
CA GLY A 158 8.78 6.16 -11.29
C GLY A 158 9.90 5.74 -10.34
N GLY A 159 10.58 6.75 -9.79
CA GLY A 159 11.62 6.53 -8.80
C GLY A 159 11.07 6.02 -7.46
N PRO A 160 11.94 5.59 -6.55
CA PRO A 160 11.55 5.14 -5.24
C PRO A 160 10.92 6.27 -4.42
N SER A 161 9.78 5.96 -3.79
CA SER A 161 9.06 6.88 -2.92
C SER A 161 8.38 6.14 -1.77
N VAL A 162 8.19 6.84 -0.67
CA VAL A 162 7.42 6.37 0.49
C VAL A 162 6.25 7.32 0.72
N VAL A 163 5.09 6.75 1.03
CA VAL A 163 3.86 7.47 1.34
C VAL A 163 3.43 7.07 2.75
N LEU A 164 3.51 8.00 3.69
CA LEU A 164 3.00 7.85 5.05
C LEU A 164 1.58 8.41 5.10
N ILE A 165 0.61 7.64 5.58
CA ILE A 165 -0.81 8.00 5.56
C ILE A 165 -1.43 7.82 6.95
N THR A 166 -2.17 8.82 7.40
CA THR A 166 -3.08 8.66 8.54
C THR A 166 -4.41 9.37 8.31
N CYS A 167 -5.42 8.98 9.08
CA CYS A 167 -6.64 9.78 9.21
C CYS A 167 -6.28 11.11 9.91
N GLY A 168 -6.70 12.24 9.34
CA GLY A 168 -6.39 13.57 9.87
C GLY A 168 -7.48 14.61 9.60
N GLY A 169 -7.18 15.89 9.85
CA GLY A 169 -8.13 16.99 9.73
C GLY A 169 -9.11 17.10 10.91
N ASP A 170 -10.18 17.87 10.73
CA ASP A 170 -11.16 18.08 11.80
C ASP A 170 -11.90 16.79 12.14
N PHE A 171 -12.01 16.49 13.44
CA PHE A 171 -12.87 15.42 13.91
C PHE A 171 -14.34 15.85 13.79
N ASN A 172 -15.05 15.30 12.80
CA ASN A 172 -16.48 15.47 12.70
C ASN A 172 -17.17 14.66 13.80
N ARG A 173 -17.59 15.34 14.88
CA ARG A 173 -18.27 14.73 16.02
C ARG A 173 -19.62 14.09 15.68
N SER A 174 -20.33 14.58 14.66
CA SER A 174 -21.61 14.01 14.23
C SER A 174 -21.43 12.68 13.48
N ALA A 175 -20.32 12.55 12.74
CA ALA A 175 -19.93 11.32 12.04
C ALA A 175 -18.98 10.43 12.86
N ASN A 176 -18.50 10.92 14.01
CA ASN A 176 -17.45 10.32 14.84
C ASN A 176 -16.20 9.93 14.03
N ALA A 177 -15.80 10.79 13.08
CA ALA A 177 -14.72 10.50 12.14
C ALA A 177 -13.94 11.76 11.78
N TYR A 178 -12.63 11.60 11.62
CA TYR A 178 -11.78 12.54 10.90
C TYR A 178 -12.24 12.63 9.44
N VAL A 179 -12.34 13.83 8.88
CA VAL A 179 -12.85 14.03 7.51
C VAL A 179 -11.78 13.98 6.44
N ASP A 180 -10.52 14.14 6.83
CA ASP A 180 -9.38 14.19 5.93
C ASP A 180 -8.42 13.03 6.18
N ASN A 181 -7.42 12.94 5.31
CA ASN A 181 -6.20 12.18 5.53
C ASN A 181 -5.03 13.13 5.42
N VAL A 182 -4.06 12.95 6.33
CA VAL A 182 -2.73 13.56 6.19
C VAL A 182 -1.87 12.54 5.45
N VAL A 183 -1.23 13.01 4.40
CA VAL A 183 -0.33 12.21 3.55
C VAL A 183 1.01 12.92 3.47
N ALA A 184 2.07 12.23 3.87
CA ALA A 184 3.44 12.70 3.70
C ALA A 184 4.16 11.84 2.66
N TYR A 185 4.79 12.50 1.70
CA TYR A 185 5.57 11.89 0.63
C TYR A 185 7.05 12.07 0.89
N ALA A 186 7.82 11.02 0.70
CA ALA A 186 9.25 11.02 0.91
C ALA A 186 9.99 10.28 -0.19
N ILE A 187 11.26 10.60 -0.35
CA ILE A 187 12.19 9.93 -1.26
C ILE A 187 13.42 9.47 -0.46
N PRO A 188 14.14 8.43 -0.93
CA PRO A 188 15.39 8.05 -0.32
C PRO A 188 16.38 9.22 -0.29
N VAL A 189 17.04 9.41 0.85
CA VAL A 189 18.21 10.27 0.90
C VAL A 189 19.28 9.58 0.08
N GLY A 190 19.72 10.21 -1.02
CA GLY A 190 20.79 9.66 -1.83
C GLY A 190 22.02 9.44 -0.95
N SER A 191 22.63 8.26 -1.01
CA SER A 191 23.97 8.06 -0.49
C SER A 191 24.85 9.05 -1.24
N GLY A 192 25.28 10.11 -0.57
CA GLY A 192 26.20 11.08 -1.16
C GLY A 192 27.35 10.33 -1.81
N GLN A 193 27.57 10.64 -3.09
CA GLN A 193 28.70 10.14 -3.88
C GLN A 193 30.03 10.34 -3.16
#